data_AF-A0A354ZJX2-F1
#
_entry.id   AF-A0A354ZJX2-F1
#
_cell.length_a   1.000
_cell.length_b   1.000
_cell.length_c   1.000
_cell.angle_alpha   90.00
_cell.angle_beta   90.00
_cell.angle_gamma   90.00
#
_symmetry.space_group_name_H-M   'P 1'
#
loop_
_entity.id
_entity.type
_entity.pdbx_description
1 polymer ?
#
loop_
_entity_poly.entity_id
_entity_poly.type
_entity_poly.pdbx_seq_one_letter_code
_entity_poly.pdbx_strand_id
1 'polypeptide(L)'
;EYEYHDFQYLSFEAEGSITTVDGEQITFALSLSMRHEESVHSSTSIRMSNGKKVDPIVINLDNEAAQLSDALFEFDLNADGDTEMIPGLRRGSGFLIVDRNGDGVVNDGTELFGPSTGNGMDELAEHDSDGNGWLDERDEAWTRLYVWTGGSERLVSLAAAGVSAIYLGSVGAQFQMKDSANRPVGEVSRMGLYVREGKTIGTMQQIDFII
;
A
#
# COMPACT_ATOMS: atom_id res chain seq x y z
N GLU A 1 -9.08 -37.94 -1.10
CA GLU A 1 -7.87 -37.16 -1.37
C GLU A 1 -8.22 -36.23 -2.52
N TYR A 2 -8.18 -34.92 -2.30
CA TYR A 2 -8.48 -33.93 -3.32
C TYR A 2 -7.23 -33.10 -3.54
N GLU A 3 -6.82 -32.99 -4.79
CA GLU A 3 -5.80 -32.04 -5.22
C GLU A 3 -6.53 -30.72 -5.49
N TYR A 4 -6.18 -29.70 -4.70
CA TYR A 4 -6.69 -28.34 -4.91
C TYR A 4 -5.61 -27.52 -5.60
N HIS A 5 -5.93 -27.01 -6.78
CA HIS A 5 -5.09 -26.05 -7.49
C HIS A 5 -5.65 -24.66 -7.22
N ASP A 6 -4.89 -23.86 -6.50
CA ASP A 6 -5.15 -22.43 -6.33
C ASP A 6 -4.37 -21.66 -7.38
N PHE A 7 -5.07 -20.83 -8.14
CA PHE A 7 -4.46 -19.94 -9.12
C PHE A 7 -5.14 -18.58 -9.05
N GLN A 8 -4.35 -17.54 -8.89
CA GLN A 8 -4.80 -16.16 -8.93
C GLN A 8 -3.91 -15.33 -9.85
N TYR A 9 -4.54 -14.46 -10.62
CA TYR A 9 -3.86 -13.52 -11.50
C TYR A 9 -4.58 -12.17 -11.45
N LEU A 10 -3.81 -11.10 -11.28
CA LEU A 10 -4.26 -9.72 -11.38
C LEU A 10 -3.38 -9.02 -12.42
N SER A 11 -4.00 -8.32 -13.36
CA SER A 11 -3.34 -7.36 -14.25
C SER A 11 -3.86 -5.97 -13.94
N PHE A 12 -2.95 -5.02 -13.80
CA PHE A 12 -3.24 -3.61 -13.66
C PHE A 12 -2.50 -2.85 -14.75
N GLU A 13 -3.25 -2.14 -15.57
CA GLU A 13 -2.75 -1.38 -16.71
C GLU A 13 -3.23 0.06 -16.57
N ALA A 14 -2.31 1.01 -16.75
CA ALA A 14 -2.60 2.43 -16.71
C ALA A 14 -1.79 3.16 -17.78
N GLU A 15 -2.47 3.99 -18.57
CA GLU A 15 -1.85 4.84 -19.57
C GLU A 15 -2.44 6.24 -19.50
N GLY A 16 -1.65 7.25 -19.88
CA GLY A 16 -2.13 8.62 -19.84
C GLY A 16 -1.04 9.65 -20.07
N SER A 17 -1.41 10.91 -19.83
CA SER A 17 -0.50 12.06 -19.88
C SER A 17 -0.79 12.96 -18.69
N ILE A 18 0.26 13.38 -17.99
CA ILE A 18 0.21 14.35 -16.89
C ILE A 18 0.79 15.65 -17.41
N THR A 19 0.09 16.78 -17.21
CA THR A 19 0.61 18.10 -17.54
C THR A 19 1.00 18.82 -16.26
N THR A 20 2.28 19.14 -16.11
CA THR A 20 2.81 19.89 -14.96
C THR A 20 2.46 21.37 -15.06
N VAL A 21 2.64 22.10 -13.96
CA VAL A 21 2.36 23.55 -13.87
C VAL A 21 3.18 24.40 -14.85
N ASP A 22 4.39 23.96 -15.20
CA ASP A 22 5.28 24.60 -16.18
C ASP A 22 4.97 24.15 -17.63
N GLY A 23 3.95 23.32 -17.82
CA GLY A 23 3.44 22.90 -19.13
C GLY A 23 4.14 21.69 -19.74
N GLU A 24 5.02 21.03 -19.00
CA GLU A 24 5.63 19.77 -19.43
C GLU A 24 4.61 18.63 -19.43
N GLN A 25 4.71 17.74 -20.42
CA GLN A 25 3.87 16.56 -20.50
C GLN A 25 4.66 15.30 -20.17
N ILE A 26 4.14 14.53 -19.22
CA ILE A 26 4.63 13.21 -18.84
C ILE A 26 3.65 12.18 -19.39
N THR A 27 3.97 11.61 -20.55
CA THR A 27 3.20 10.49 -21.12
C THR A 27 3.72 9.18 -20.55
N PHE A 28 2.82 8.31 -20.13
CA PHE A 28 3.18 7.02 -19.54
C PHE A 28 2.26 5.89 -20.02
N ALA A 29 2.81 4.69 -19.98
CA ALA A 29 2.11 3.43 -20.05
C ALA A 29 2.77 2.50 -19.03
N LEU A 30 1.97 1.97 -18.11
CA LEU A 30 2.39 1.12 -17.01
C LEU A 30 1.57 -0.16 -17.03
N SER A 31 2.23 -1.28 -16.82
CA SER A 31 1.59 -2.58 -16.63
C SER A 31 2.25 -3.26 -15.43
N LEU A 32 1.41 -3.71 -14.50
CA LEU A 32 1.79 -4.49 -13.34
C LEU A 32 0.98 -5.78 -13.37
N SER A 33 1.62 -6.91 -13.07
CA SER A 33 0.90 -8.17 -12.91
C SER A 33 1.31 -8.87 -11.63
N MET A 34 0.34 -9.48 -10.97
CA MET A 34 0.54 -10.31 -9.79
C MET A 34 0.00 -11.70 -10.09
N ARG A 35 0.75 -12.73 -9.70
CA ARG A 35 0.35 -14.14 -9.90
C ARG A 35 0.67 -14.93 -8.65
N HIS A 36 -0.27 -15.79 -8.25
CA HIS A 36 -0.07 -16.83 -7.27
C HIS A 36 -0.57 -18.15 -7.85
N GLU A 37 0.19 -19.23 -7.67
CA GLU A 37 -0.19 -20.57 -8.11
C GLU A 37 0.38 -21.59 -7.14
N GLU A 38 -0.49 -22.41 -6.55
CA GLU A 38 -0.10 -23.53 -5.68
C GLU A 38 -1.00 -24.75 -5.87
N SER A 39 -0.39 -25.93 -5.81
CA SER A 39 -1.09 -27.21 -5.81
C SER A 39 -1.02 -27.83 -4.41
N VAL A 40 -2.12 -27.78 -3.68
CA VAL A 40 -2.22 -28.28 -2.30
C VAL A 40 -2.89 -29.65 -2.28
N HIS A 41 -2.25 -30.62 -1.63
CA HIS A 41 -2.88 -31.89 -1.27
C HIS A 41 -3.43 -31.75 0.16
N SER A 42 -4.74 -31.54 0.33
CA SER A 42 -5.33 -31.38 1.67
C SER A 42 -6.71 -32.02 1.80
N SER A 43 -6.97 -32.63 2.96
CA SER A 43 -8.27 -33.14 3.40
C SER A 43 -9.00 -32.17 4.34
N THR A 44 -8.48 -30.97 4.55
CA THR A 44 -9.04 -29.98 5.48
C THR A 44 -9.78 -28.89 4.72
N SER A 45 -11.07 -28.73 5.02
CA SER A 45 -11.84 -27.55 4.63
C SER A 45 -11.16 -26.30 5.19
N ILE A 46 -10.62 -25.45 4.32
CA ILE A 46 -10.07 -24.15 4.69
C ILE A 46 -11.21 -23.35 5.34
N ARG A 47 -11.17 -23.20 6.66
CA ARG A 47 -12.01 -22.22 7.34
C ARG A 47 -11.36 -20.87 7.05
N MET A 48 -12.02 -20.02 6.26
CA MET A 48 -11.63 -18.62 6.18
C MET A 48 -11.64 -18.06 7.60
N SER A 49 -10.49 -17.55 8.03
CA SER A 49 -10.37 -16.81 9.28
C SER A 49 -11.24 -15.55 9.16
N ASN A 50 -12.16 -15.34 10.11
CA ASN A 50 -12.89 -14.08 10.28
C ASN A 50 -11.99 -13.06 11.02
N GLY A 51 -10.72 -12.93 10.62
CA GLY A 51 -9.83 -11.90 11.17
C GLY A 51 -10.32 -10.51 10.77
N LYS A 52 -10.00 -9.51 11.59
CA LYS A 52 -10.33 -8.12 11.28
C LYS A 52 -9.41 -7.69 10.12
N LYS A 53 -10.00 -7.04 9.12
CA LYS A 53 -9.25 -6.48 7.99
C LYS A 53 -8.90 -5.04 8.31
N VAL A 54 -7.63 -4.67 8.16
CA VAL A 54 -7.12 -3.31 8.41
C VAL A 54 -6.19 -2.90 7.27
N ASP A 55 -6.42 -1.73 6.69
CA ASP A 55 -6.11 -1.43 5.28
C ASP A 55 -5.17 -0.24 5.05
N PRO A 56 -3.89 -0.31 5.44
CA PRO A 56 -2.92 0.72 5.11
C PRO A 56 -2.65 0.84 3.60
N ILE A 57 -2.31 2.05 3.17
CA ILE A 57 -1.69 2.29 1.86
C ILE A 57 -0.21 1.91 1.89
N VAL A 58 0.21 1.12 0.90
CA VAL A 58 1.60 0.75 0.62
C VAL A 58 2.04 1.38 -0.71
N ILE A 59 3.19 2.04 -0.69
CA ILE A 59 3.84 2.59 -1.88
C ILE A 59 4.93 1.65 -2.39
N ASN A 60 4.95 1.40 -3.70
CA ASN A 60 5.98 0.59 -4.35
C ASN A 60 7.09 1.50 -4.86
N LEU A 61 8.20 1.54 -4.13
CA LEU A 61 9.40 2.33 -4.43
C LEU A 61 10.28 1.70 -5.51
N ASP A 62 10.06 0.46 -5.88
CA ASP A 62 10.57 -0.15 -7.11
C ASP A 62 9.44 -0.46 -8.09
N ASN A 63 9.75 -1.13 -9.20
CA ASN A 63 8.77 -1.40 -10.26
C ASN A 63 7.97 -2.70 -10.02
N GLU A 64 8.05 -3.30 -8.82
CA GLU A 64 7.31 -4.50 -8.47
C GLU A 64 6.09 -4.16 -7.59
N ALA A 65 5.12 -5.08 -7.54
CA ALA A 65 4.03 -4.98 -6.59
C ALA A 65 4.54 -5.28 -5.18
N ALA A 66 3.94 -4.66 -4.18
CA ALA A 66 4.17 -4.97 -2.78
C ALA A 66 3.98 -6.47 -2.54
N GLN A 67 4.95 -7.04 -1.87
CA GLN A 67 4.94 -8.43 -1.42
C GLN A 67 5.11 -8.43 0.10
N LEU A 68 4.40 -9.34 0.75
CA LEU A 68 4.54 -9.55 2.18
C LEU A 68 5.73 -10.48 2.46
N SER A 69 6.35 -10.25 3.60
CA SER A 69 7.43 -11.06 4.15
C SER A 69 6.87 -11.99 5.21
N ASP A 70 7.47 -13.18 5.36
CA ASP A 70 7.13 -14.10 6.47
C ASP A 70 7.64 -13.59 7.83
N ALA A 71 8.59 -12.65 7.84
CA ALA A 71 9.00 -11.98 9.06
C ALA A 71 7.87 -11.05 9.51
N LEU A 72 7.43 -11.26 10.74
CA LEU A 72 6.39 -10.47 11.40
C LEU A 72 7.04 -9.41 12.29
N PHE A 73 6.37 -8.27 12.43
CA PHE A 73 6.71 -7.25 13.43
C PHE A 73 5.48 -6.94 14.28
N GLU A 74 5.74 -6.47 15.50
CA GLU A 74 4.71 -6.12 16.47
C GLU A 74 4.35 -4.64 16.32
N PHE A 75 3.07 -4.33 16.12
CA PHE A 75 2.57 -2.97 15.95
C PHE A 75 1.06 -2.93 16.19
N ASP A 76 0.56 -1.88 16.83
CA ASP A 76 -0.88 -1.65 16.97
C ASP A 76 -1.41 -1.05 15.67
N LEU A 77 -1.79 -1.92 14.72
CA LEU A 77 -2.25 -1.50 13.40
C LEU A 77 -3.59 -0.80 13.46
N ASN A 78 -4.41 -1.15 14.44
CA ASN A 78 -5.83 -0.83 14.45
C ASN A 78 -6.19 0.27 15.46
N ALA A 79 -5.20 0.73 16.23
CA ALA A 79 -5.26 1.77 17.25
C ALA A 79 -6.22 1.44 18.41
N ASP A 80 -6.29 0.18 18.84
CA ASP A 80 -7.07 -0.23 20.01
C ASP A 80 -6.24 -0.33 21.30
N GLY A 81 -4.93 -0.12 21.22
CA GLY A 81 -3.98 -0.15 22.32
C GLY A 81 -3.32 -1.51 22.54
N ASP A 82 -3.72 -2.55 21.80
CA ASP A 82 -3.06 -3.86 21.76
C ASP A 82 -2.27 -4.00 20.45
N THR A 83 -1.11 -4.65 20.52
CA THR A 83 -0.25 -4.86 19.35
C THR A 83 -0.59 -6.16 18.62
N GLU A 84 -0.49 -6.15 17.29
CA GLU A 84 -0.62 -7.34 16.46
C GLU A 84 0.68 -7.72 15.77
N MET A 85 0.79 -8.99 15.38
CA MET A 85 1.90 -9.49 14.59
C MET A 85 1.58 -9.36 13.10
N ILE A 86 2.15 -8.35 12.46
CA ILE A 86 1.86 -7.99 11.07
C ILE A 86 3.00 -8.49 10.16
N PRO A 87 2.71 -9.09 9.00
CA PRO A 87 3.71 -9.34 7.98
C PRO A 87 4.44 -8.06 7.58
N GLY A 88 5.77 -8.07 7.63
CA GLY A 88 6.57 -6.98 7.07
C GLY A 88 6.41 -6.87 5.55
N LEU A 89 6.80 -5.73 5.00
CA LEU A 89 6.89 -5.53 3.55
C LEU A 89 8.26 -6.00 3.05
N ARG A 90 8.30 -6.60 1.85
CA ARG A 90 9.58 -6.87 1.18
C ARG A 90 10.24 -5.55 0.77
N ARG A 91 11.58 -5.60 0.65
CA ARG A 91 12.38 -4.46 0.18
C ARG A 91 11.85 -3.99 -1.16
N GLY A 92 11.67 -2.67 -1.30
CA GLY A 92 11.08 -2.08 -2.49
C GLY A 92 9.71 -1.46 -2.22
N SER A 93 9.13 -1.69 -1.04
CA SER A 93 7.85 -1.08 -0.64
C SER A 93 7.92 -0.51 0.77
N GLY A 94 6.99 0.39 1.08
CA GLY A 94 6.80 0.94 2.42
C GLY A 94 5.36 1.41 2.63
N PHE A 95 4.95 1.54 3.88
CA PHE A 95 3.67 2.14 4.25
C PHE A 95 3.71 3.65 4.04
N LEU A 96 2.66 4.20 3.45
CA LEU A 96 2.44 5.64 3.41
C LEU A 96 1.84 6.06 4.75
N ILE A 97 2.50 7.00 5.43
CA ILE A 97 2.05 7.55 6.72
C ILE A 97 1.94 9.07 6.65
N VAL A 98 1.16 9.62 7.57
CA VAL A 98 1.14 11.04 7.91
C VAL A 98 1.51 11.20 9.38
N ASP A 99 2.60 11.92 9.63
CA ASP A 99 3.01 12.29 10.99
C ASP A 99 2.05 13.36 11.52
N ARG A 100 1.01 12.91 12.23
CA ARG A 100 -0.10 13.80 12.66
C ARG A 100 0.30 14.62 13.88
N ASN A 101 1.17 14.08 14.73
CA ASN A 101 1.55 14.69 16.01
C ASN A 101 2.91 15.44 15.94
N GLY A 102 3.70 15.25 14.88
CA GLY A 102 4.96 15.91 14.62
C GLY A 102 6.14 15.36 15.45
N ASP A 103 6.05 14.14 15.98
CA ASP A 103 7.10 13.54 16.80
C ASP A 103 8.14 12.74 15.99
N GLY A 104 7.86 12.50 14.70
CA GLY A 104 8.73 11.77 13.79
C GLY A 104 8.81 10.27 14.03
N VAL A 105 7.85 9.69 14.75
CA VAL A 105 7.73 8.27 15.08
C VAL A 105 6.35 7.79 14.65
N VAL A 106 6.27 6.62 14.01
CA VAL A 106 4.96 5.99 13.78
C VAL A 106 4.53 5.27 15.05
N ASN A 107 3.53 5.82 15.72
CA ASN A 107 3.09 5.35 17.03
C ASN A 107 2.19 4.12 16.92
N ASP A 108 1.17 4.21 16.05
CA ASP A 108 0.13 3.21 15.86
C ASP A 108 -0.62 3.44 14.52
N GLY A 109 -1.69 2.67 14.31
CA GLY A 109 -2.60 2.75 13.19
C GLY A 109 -3.15 4.14 12.87
N THR A 110 -3.18 5.05 13.85
CA THR A 110 -3.68 6.41 13.66
C THR A 110 -2.77 7.31 12.85
N GLU A 111 -1.60 6.85 12.41
CA GLU A 111 -0.69 7.59 11.51
C GLU A 111 -0.59 6.97 10.11
N LEU A 112 -1.22 5.81 9.92
CA LEU A 112 -1.44 5.20 8.62
C LEU A 112 -2.71 5.77 7.96
N PHE A 113 -2.88 5.47 6.68
CA PHE A 113 -4.09 5.77 5.91
C PHE A 113 -4.94 4.51 5.76
N GLY A 114 -6.18 4.53 6.25
CA GLY A 114 -7.14 3.42 6.13
C GLY A 114 -7.53 2.77 7.45
N PRO A 115 -6.61 2.41 8.36
CA PRO A 115 -6.94 1.58 9.53
C PRO A 115 -8.11 2.04 10.39
N SER A 116 -8.38 3.35 10.43
CA SER A 116 -9.49 3.93 11.18
C SER A 116 -10.83 3.90 10.44
N THR A 117 -10.84 3.98 9.10
CA THR A 117 -12.07 4.14 8.30
C THR A 117 -12.37 3.00 7.34
N GLY A 118 -11.39 2.15 7.02
CA GLY A 118 -11.49 1.16 5.96
C GLY A 118 -11.34 1.73 4.54
N ASN A 119 -10.95 3.01 4.40
CA ASN A 119 -10.88 3.71 3.12
C ASN A 119 -9.62 4.60 3.02
N GLY A 120 -8.43 4.01 3.07
CA GLY A 120 -7.18 4.78 3.10
C GLY A 120 -6.98 5.74 1.92
N MET A 121 -7.44 5.38 0.72
CA MET A 121 -7.35 6.28 -0.45
C MET A 121 -8.26 7.51 -0.33
N ASP A 122 -9.42 7.37 0.33
CA ASP A 122 -10.33 8.49 0.56
C ASP A 122 -9.76 9.41 1.66
N GLU A 123 -9.17 8.84 2.72
CA GLU A 123 -8.45 9.61 3.74
C GLU A 123 -7.29 10.40 3.14
N LEU A 124 -6.54 9.81 2.20
CA LEU A 124 -5.45 10.50 1.51
C LEU A 124 -5.96 11.71 0.70
N ALA A 125 -7.14 11.60 0.11
CA ALA A 125 -7.74 12.68 -0.67
C ALA A 125 -8.19 13.87 0.16
N GLU A 126 -8.39 13.71 1.48
CA GLU A 126 -8.71 14.83 2.39
C GLU A 126 -7.54 15.82 2.53
N HIS A 127 -6.34 15.44 2.10
CA HIS A 127 -5.13 16.25 2.18
C HIS A 127 -4.84 17.10 0.94
N ASP A 128 -5.63 16.96 -0.13
CA ASP A 128 -5.56 17.82 -1.34
C ASP A 128 -6.21 19.17 -1.06
N SER A 129 -5.36 20.15 -0.77
CA SER A 129 -5.75 21.47 -0.30
C SER A 129 -6.15 22.41 -1.42
N ASP A 130 -5.70 22.16 -2.65
CA ASP A 130 -6.03 22.96 -3.83
C ASP A 130 -7.06 22.31 -4.77
N GLY A 131 -7.46 21.07 -4.48
CA GLY A 131 -8.55 20.34 -5.12
C GLY A 131 -8.23 19.88 -6.54
N ASN A 132 -6.95 19.69 -6.87
CA ASN A 132 -6.50 19.36 -8.21
C ASN A 132 -6.48 17.84 -8.51
N GLY A 133 -6.75 17.00 -7.51
CA GLY A 133 -6.75 15.54 -7.62
C GLY A 133 -5.36 14.90 -7.46
N TRP A 134 -4.36 15.69 -7.10
CA TRP A 134 -3.01 15.29 -6.77
C TRP A 134 -2.64 15.80 -5.38
N LEU A 135 -1.81 15.02 -4.71
CA LEU A 135 -1.14 15.45 -3.50
C LEU A 135 0.33 15.71 -3.87
N ASP A 136 0.78 16.94 -3.75
CA ASP A 136 2.13 17.37 -4.12
C ASP A 136 2.68 18.46 -3.18
N GLU A 137 3.84 19.05 -3.47
CA GLU A 137 4.48 20.05 -2.61
C GLU A 137 3.67 21.33 -2.38
N ARG A 138 2.60 21.55 -3.13
CA ARG A 138 1.68 22.67 -2.96
C ARG A 138 0.66 22.43 -1.86
N ASP A 139 0.54 21.20 -1.38
CA ASP A 139 -0.34 20.83 -0.29
C ASP A 139 0.32 20.96 1.08
N GLU A 140 -0.40 21.56 2.03
CA GLU A 140 0.11 21.80 3.38
C GLU A 140 0.55 20.50 4.08
N ALA A 141 -0.15 19.39 3.80
CA ALA A 141 0.12 18.09 4.39
C ALA A 141 1.38 17.42 3.84
N TRP A 142 1.85 17.79 2.64
CA TRP A 142 2.93 17.09 1.93
C TRP A 142 4.19 16.89 2.76
N THR A 143 4.57 17.92 3.52
CA THR A 143 5.77 17.92 4.36
C THR A 143 5.69 16.98 5.57
N ARG A 144 4.50 16.46 5.87
CA ARG A 144 4.23 15.51 6.96
C ARG A 144 4.00 14.09 6.46
N LEU A 145 4.10 13.86 5.15
CA LEU A 145 3.96 12.54 4.56
C LEU A 145 5.32 11.85 4.48
N TYR A 146 5.33 10.59 4.89
CA TYR A 146 6.53 9.78 4.89
C TYR A 146 6.24 8.37 4.40
N VAL A 147 7.32 7.69 4.02
CA VAL A 147 7.36 6.26 3.82
C VAL A 147 7.99 5.62 5.05
N TRP A 148 7.33 4.60 5.58
CA TRP A 148 7.77 3.82 6.72
C TRP A 148 7.82 2.32 6.37
N THR A 149 8.91 1.65 6.71
CA THR A 149 9.17 0.24 6.35
C THR A 149 8.80 -0.75 7.46
N GLY A 150 8.31 -0.26 8.60
CA GLY A 150 8.00 -1.08 9.77
C GLY A 150 9.13 -1.08 10.81
N GLY A 151 8.78 -1.13 12.09
CA GLY A 151 9.73 -1.20 13.22
C GLY A 151 10.43 0.12 13.57
N SER A 152 11.60 0.05 14.22
CA SER A 152 12.38 1.19 14.74
C SER A 152 13.10 2.02 13.68
N GLU A 153 12.75 1.85 12.40
CA GLU A 153 13.42 2.52 11.30
C GLU A 153 12.96 3.98 11.16
N ARG A 154 13.86 4.81 10.63
CA ARG A 154 13.65 6.25 10.45
C ARG A 154 12.62 6.51 9.35
N LEU A 155 11.72 7.45 9.59
CA LEU A 155 10.83 8.00 8.56
C LEU A 155 11.61 8.55 7.36
N VAL A 156 11.20 8.18 6.16
CA VAL A 156 11.77 8.70 4.90
C VAL A 156 10.74 9.64 4.28
N SER A 157 11.08 10.91 4.05
CA SER A 157 10.14 11.82 3.39
C SER A 157 9.83 11.36 1.98
N LEU A 158 8.64 11.71 1.45
CA LEU A 158 8.26 11.39 0.08
C LEU A 158 9.32 11.80 -0.95
N ALA A 159 9.84 13.02 -0.84
CA ALA A 159 10.93 13.50 -1.70
C ALA A 159 12.19 12.64 -1.61
N ALA A 160 12.61 12.23 -0.40
CA ALA A 160 13.78 11.37 -0.22
C ALA A 160 13.54 9.92 -0.71
N ALA A 161 12.29 9.48 -0.73
CA ALA A 161 11.87 8.22 -1.34
C ALA A 161 11.71 8.31 -2.87
N GLY A 162 11.98 9.48 -3.47
CA GLY A 162 11.84 9.72 -4.90
C GLY A 162 10.39 9.84 -5.36
N VAL A 163 9.47 10.26 -4.49
CA VAL A 163 8.05 10.52 -4.78
C VAL A 163 7.87 12.03 -4.94
N SER A 164 7.28 12.45 -6.06
CA SER A 164 7.09 13.86 -6.42
C SER A 164 5.64 14.33 -6.38
N ALA A 165 4.69 13.45 -6.68
CA ALA A 165 3.26 13.72 -6.55
C ALA A 165 2.51 12.40 -6.43
N ILE A 166 1.37 12.38 -5.75
CA ILE A 166 0.51 11.20 -5.62
C ILE A 166 -0.82 11.48 -6.32
N TYR A 167 -1.27 10.57 -7.18
CA TYR A 167 -2.59 10.66 -7.78
C TYR A 167 -3.63 10.11 -6.80
N LEU A 168 -4.70 10.86 -6.55
CA LEU A 168 -5.74 10.45 -5.60
C LEU A 168 -6.76 9.48 -6.19
N GLY A 169 -6.75 9.30 -7.51
CA GLY A 169 -7.57 8.28 -8.15
C GLY A 169 -7.03 6.87 -7.93
N SER A 170 -7.93 5.93 -7.73
CA SER A 170 -7.61 4.51 -7.57
C SER A 170 -8.66 3.62 -8.22
N VAL A 171 -8.27 2.40 -8.56
CA VAL A 171 -9.18 1.37 -9.08
C VAL A 171 -9.28 0.21 -8.10
N GLY A 172 -10.46 -0.41 -8.02
CA GLY A 172 -10.65 -1.61 -7.22
C GLY A 172 -9.80 -2.76 -7.76
N ALA A 173 -9.17 -3.50 -6.86
CA ALA A 173 -8.39 -4.69 -7.14
C ALA A 173 -8.80 -5.79 -6.14
N GLN A 174 -8.55 -7.05 -6.49
CA GLN A 174 -8.77 -8.18 -5.59
C GLN A 174 -7.67 -9.20 -5.80
N PHE A 175 -6.65 -9.16 -4.95
CA PHE A 175 -5.56 -10.13 -4.96
C PHE A 175 -5.27 -10.63 -3.54
N GLN A 176 -5.50 -11.92 -3.27
CA GLN A 176 -5.24 -12.48 -1.95
C GLN A 176 -3.74 -12.70 -1.77
N MET A 177 -3.22 -12.19 -0.67
CA MET A 177 -1.83 -12.35 -0.26
C MET A 177 -1.74 -13.44 0.80
N LYS A 178 -0.78 -14.35 0.62
CA LYS A 178 -0.59 -15.50 1.49
C LYS A 178 0.86 -15.59 1.96
N ASP A 179 1.04 -16.18 3.15
CA ASP A 179 2.35 -16.51 3.68
C ASP A 179 2.90 -17.81 3.06
N SER A 180 4.13 -18.19 3.43
CA SER A 180 4.76 -19.44 2.97
C SER A 180 4.06 -20.73 3.43
N ALA A 181 3.12 -20.64 4.37
CA ALA A 181 2.26 -21.75 4.79
C ALA A 181 0.91 -21.77 4.07
N ASN A 182 0.75 -20.96 3.01
CA ASN A 182 -0.47 -20.80 2.22
C ASN A 182 -1.68 -20.36 3.07
N ARG A 183 -1.42 -19.57 4.12
CA ARG A 183 -2.46 -18.94 4.94
C ARG A 183 -2.70 -17.53 4.40
N PRO A 184 -3.97 -17.11 4.20
CA PRO A 184 -4.28 -15.73 3.87
C PRO A 184 -3.80 -14.79 4.98
N VAL A 185 -3.04 -13.77 4.60
CA VAL A 185 -2.51 -12.75 5.52
C VAL A 185 -2.84 -11.32 5.10
N GLY A 186 -3.32 -11.14 3.87
CA GLY A 186 -3.88 -9.87 3.43
C GLY A 186 -4.57 -9.95 2.06
N GLU A 187 -5.08 -8.82 1.59
CA GLU A 187 -5.71 -8.70 0.28
C GLU A 187 -5.42 -7.32 -0.32
N VAL A 188 -4.97 -7.27 -1.57
CA VAL A 188 -4.90 -6.01 -2.31
C VAL A 188 -6.31 -5.64 -2.72
N SER A 189 -6.85 -4.57 -2.15
CA SER A 189 -8.22 -4.10 -2.36
C SER A 189 -8.31 -2.95 -3.36
N ARG A 190 -7.25 -2.13 -3.50
CA ARG A 190 -7.17 -1.03 -4.46
C ARG A 190 -5.76 -0.84 -5.01
N MET A 191 -5.67 -0.25 -6.20
CA MET A 191 -4.43 0.17 -6.82
C MET A 191 -4.49 1.65 -7.21
N GLY A 192 -3.39 2.36 -6.95
CA GLY A 192 -3.20 3.78 -7.27
C GLY A 192 -1.86 4.03 -7.94
N LEU A 193 -1.60 5.29 -8.30
CA LEU A 193 -0.40 5.72 -9.01
C LEU A 193 0.25 6.91 -8.32
N TYR A 194 1.55 7.08 -8.53
CA TYR A 194 2.28 8.28 -8.12
C TYR A 194 3.37 8.61 -9.15
N VAL A 195 3.82 9.86 -9.15
CA VAL A 195 4.92 10.34 -10.00
C VAL A 195 6.22 10.23 -9.22
N ARG A 196 7.22 9.57 -9.80
CA ARG A 196 8.57 9.47 -9.29
C ARG A 196 9.41 10.69 -9.66
N GLU A 197 10.42 10.96 -8.86
CA GLU A 197 11.56 11.78 -9.26
C GLU A 197 12.12 11.24 -10.58
N GLY A 198 12.27 12.12 -11.59
CA GLY A 198 12.59 11.72 -12.95
C GLY A 198 11.38 11.42 -13.86
N LYS A 199 10.16 11.74 -13.42
CA LYS A 199 8.94 11.78 -14.26
C LYS A 199 8.55 10.42 -14.83
N THR A 200 8.75 9.37 -14.04
CA THR A 200 8.22 8.04 -14.30
C THR A 200 7.07 7.76 -13.34
N ILE A 201 6.26 6.74 -13.61
CA ILE A 201 5.10 6.41 -12.77
C ILE A 201 5.40 5.19 -11.91
N GLY A 202 5.11 5.28 -10.62
CA GLY A 202 5.08 4.17 -9.69
C GLY A 202 3.65 3.79 -9.30
N THR A 203 3.52 2.68 -8.58
CA THR A 203 2.22 2.17 -8.13
C THR A 203 2.09 2.21 -6.61
N MET A 204 0.85 2.26 -6.14
CA MET A 204 0.49 2.10 -4.74
C MET A 204 -0.60 1.04 -4.62
N GLN A 205 -0.68 0.39 -3.46
CA GLN A 205 -1.66 -0.63 -3.14
C GLN A 205 -2.30 -0.32 -1.79
N GLN A 206 -3.61 -0.41 -1.71
CA GLN A 206 -4.29 -0.56 -0.42
C GLN A 206 -4.32 -2.06 -0.11
N ILE A 207 -3.77 -2.44 1.04
CA ILE A 207 -3.65 -3.84 1.44
C ILE A 207 -4.41 -4.06 2.74
N ASP A 208 -5.47 -4.84 2.69
CA ASP A 208 -6.27 -5.24 3.84
C ASP A 208 -5.54 -6.39 4.57
N PHE A 209 -4.76 -6.07 5.61
CA PHE A 209 -4.11 -7.08 6.47
C PHE A 209 -5.13 -7.80 7.33
N ILE A 210 -4.92 -9.11 7.52
CA ILE A 210 -5.75 -9.93 8.40
C ILE A 210 -5.05 -10.01 9.76
N ILE A 211 -5.67 -9.40 10.78
CA ILE A 211 -5.23 -9.42 12.18
C ILE A 211 -6.17 -10.21 13.09
#